data_AF-A0A950J263-F1
#
_entry.id   AF-A0A950J263-F1
#
_cell.length_a   1.000
_cell.length_b   1.000
_cell.length_c   1.000
_cell.angle_alpha   90.00
_cell.angle_beta   90.00
_cell.angle_gamma   90.00
#
_symmetry.space_group_name_H-M   'P 1'
#
loop_
_entity.id
_entity.type
_entity.pdbx_description
1 polymer ?
#
loop_
_entity_poly.entity_id
_entity_poly.type
_entity_poly.pdbx_seq_one_letter_code
_entity_poly.pdbx_strand_id
1 'polypeptide(L)'
;PLNRVLRRIRSVREERYNLFRGFFRGTSDDAEGMDEALVPRLLSIQACSGAHAIGHPLAALHLEQLGVEVKSVRRNSIRRLDFDGDFSIEANDVLVLLGTPEQLALAEARILEG
;
A
#
# COMPACT_ATOMS: atom_id res chain seq x y z
N PRO A 1 -26.73 4.80 -23.79
CA PRO A 1 -27.16 3.45 -23.35
C PRO A 1 -25.95 2.53 -23.10
N LEU A 2 -25.52 2.38 -21.84
CA LEU A 2 -25.06 1.12 -21.25
C LEU A 2 -24.67 1.38 -19.78
N ASN A 3 -25.42 0.72 -18.90
CA ASN A 3 -25.09 0.25 -17.55
C ASN A 3 -24.51 1.24 -16.53
N ARG A 4 -25.33 1.69 -15.57
CA ARG A 4 -25.67 0.98 -14.31
C ARG A 4 -24.42 0.78 -13.43
N VAL A 5 -24.26 1.60 -12.39
CA VAL A 5 -24.84 1.40 -11.04
C VAL A 5 -23.82 0.73 -10.11
N LEU A 6 -23.60 1.39 -8.96
CA LEU A 6 -22.97 0.95 -7.69
C LEU A 6 -21.45 1.18 -7.61
N ARG A 7 -20.95 2.09 -6.77
CA ARG A 7 -21.05 2.21 -5.29
C ARG A 7 -20.26 1.10 -4.59
N ARG A 8 -19.41 1.55 -3.64
CA ARG A 8 -18.53 0.77 -2.73
C ARG A 8 -17.36 0.13 -3.49
N ILE A 9 -16.11 0.49 -3.24
CA ILE A 9 -15.48 0.59 -1.92
C ILE A 9 -14.54 1.81 -1.93
N ARG A 10 -14.86 2.83 -1.12
CA ARG A 10 -13.81 3.71 -0.58
C ARG A 10 -13.04 2.80 0.37
N SER A 11 -11.85 2.36 -0.02
CA SER A 11 -10.91 1.82 0.95
C SER A 11 -10.54 3.00 1.84
N VAL A 12 -11.27 3.12 2.94
CA VAL A 12 -10.90 3.77 4.20
C VAL A 12 -9.80 4.82 4.02
N ARG A 13 -10.18 6.01 3.53
CA ARG A 13 -9.53 7.25 3.96
C ARG A 13 -10.04 7.52 5.38
N GLU A 14 -9.54 6.76 6.34
CA GLU A 14 -9.70 7.07 7.76
C GLU A 14 -8.34 6.89 8.43
N GLU A 15 -7.78 8.02 8.88
CA GLU A 15 -7.17 8.12 10.20
C GLU A 15 -6.05 7.13 10.58
N ARG A 16 -5.14 6.78 9.67
CA ARG A 16 -3.89 6.07 10.06
C ARG A 16 -2.65 6.93 10.21
N TYR A 17 -2.79 8.25 10.11
CA TYR A 17 -1.71 9.19 10.43
C TYR A 17 -1.88 9.94 11.75
N ASN A 18 -2.80 9.55 12.65
CA ASN A 18 -2.86 10.29 13.92
C ASN A 18 -3.44 9.64 15.18
N LEU A 19 -3.55 8.31 15.29
CA LEU A 19 -4.00 7.75 16.58
C LEU A 19 -3.49 6.33 16.84
N PHE A 20 -2.23 6.22 17.23
CA PHE A 20 -1.87 5.41 18.40
C PHE A 20 -0.71 6.09 19.15
N ARG A 21 -0.97 7.35 19.53
CA ARG A 21 -0.30 7.95 20.68
C ARG A 21 -0.87 7.24 21.92
N GLY A 22 -0.25 6.12 22.27
CA GLY A 22 -0.43 5.38 23.52
C GLY A 22 -1.75 4.59 23.65
N PHE A 23 -1.73 3.29 23.34
CA PHE A 23 -2.54 2.30 24.06
C PHE A 23 -2.13 0.88 23.65
N PHE A 24 -1.08 0.34 24.26
CA PHE A 24 -0.92 -1.07 24.66
C PHE A 24 0.33 -1.16 25.54
N ARG A 25 0.23 -0.65 26.78
CA ARG A 25 1.15 -1.02 27.87
C ARG A 25 0.60 -2.30 28.49
N GLY A 26 0.85 -3.42 27.81
CA GLY A 26 0.85 -4.74 28.43
C GLY A 26 2.11 -4.82 29.29
N THR A 27 1.94 -5.30 30.52
CA THR A 27 2.92 -5.27 31.59
C THR A 27 4.14 -6.15 31.29
N SER A 28 5.17 -5.58 30.68
CA SER A 28 6.56 -6.07 30.77
C SER A 28 7.47 -4.94 30.29
N ASP A 29 8.39 -4.56 31.17
CA ASP A 29 9.65 -3.87 30.85
C ASP A 29 10.29 -4.41 29.56
N ASP A 30 11.16 -3.60 28.96
CA ASP A 30 12.04 -3.91 27.82
C ASP A 30 11.49 -3.63 26.41
N ALA A 31 11.12 -2.38 26.13
CA ALA A 31 11.26 -1.81 24.78
C ALA A 31 11.37 -0.28 24.84
N GLU A 32 12.25 0.25 25.69
CA GLU A 32 12.69 1.63 25.53
C GLU A 32 13.53 1.73 24.23
N GLY A 33 13.02 2.45 23.24
CA GLY A 33 13.88 3.03 22.21
C GLY A 33 13.92 2.35 20.83
N MET A 34 12.88 1.64 20.40
CA MET A 34 12.71 1.43 18.95
C MET A 34 11.91 2.61 18.41
N ASP A 35 12.56 3.55 17.73
CA ASP A 35 11.88 4.60 16.97
C ASP A 35 10.72 3.99 16.18
N GLU A 36 9.48 4.33 16.51
CA GLU A 36 8.28 3.80 15.83
C GLU A 36 8.33 4.05 14.31
N ALA A 37 9.13 5.02 13.88
CA ALA A 37 9.44 5.34 12.48
C ALA A 37 10.23 4.24 11.75
N LEU A 38 10.98 3.41 12.47
CA LEU A 38 11.80 2.33 11.89
C LEU A 38 11.06 0.99 11.81
N VAL A 39 9.86 0.88 12.41
CA VAL A 39 9.09 -0.36 12.41
C VAL A 39 8.43 -0.58 11.03
N PRO A 40 8.75 -1.66 10.29
CA PRO A 40 8.12 -1.95 9.01
C PRO A 40 6.63 -2.26 9.19
N ARG A 41 5.78 -1.71 8.32
CA ARG A 41 4.32 -1.90 8.35
C ARG A 41 3.81 -2.34 7.00
N LEU A 42 2.65 -3.00 6.99
CA LEU A 42 1.94 -3.34 5.76
C LEU A 42 0.96 -2.22 5.39
N LEU A 43 1.08 -1.71 4.16
CA LEU A 43 0.14 -0.75 3.57
C LEU A 43 -0.54 -1.37 2.36
N SER A 44 -1.85 -1.19 2.26
CA SER A 44 -2.62 -1.62 1.09
C SER A 44 -3.04 -0.39 0.30
N ILE A 45 -2.53 -0.25 -0.92
CA ILE A 45 -2.81 0.86 -1.83
C ILE A 45 -3.66 0.35 -2.98
N GLN A 46 -4.79 0.99 -3.21
CA GLN A 46 -5.65 0.70 -4.36
C GLN A 46 -5.27 1.62 -5.53
N ALA A 47 -4.94 1.02 -6.67
CA ALA A 47 -4.77 1.71 -7.95
C ALA A 47 -6.12 2.26 -8.43
N CYS A 48 -6.47 3.46 -7.97
CA CYS A 48 -7.69 4.14 -8.34
C CYS A 48 -7.63 4.62 -9.80
N SER A 49 -8.78 4.75 -10.46
CA SER A 49 -8.88 5.29 -11.82
C SER A 49 -8.22 6.67 -11.91
N GLY A 50 -7.00 6.74 -12.47
CA GLY A 50 -6.16 7.94 -12.51
C GLY A 50 -4.79 7.81 -11.83
N ALA A 51 -4.49 6.69 -11.18
CA ALA A 51 -3.17 6.40 -10.65
C ALA A 51 -2.14 6.26 -11.78
N HIS A 52 -0.99 6.93 -11.65
CA HIS A 52 0.12 6.84 -12.61
C HIS A 52 0.60 5.40 -12.83
N ALA A 53 0.50 4.54 -11.82
CA ALA A 53 0.85 3.14 -11.94
C ALA A 53 0.01 2.34 -12.96
N ILE A 54 -1.20 2.80 -13.33
CA ILE A 54 -2.08 2.04 -14.21
C ILE A 54 -1.47 1.97 -15.62
N GLY A 55 -1.38 0.75 -16.16
CA GLY A 55 -0.78 0.49 -17.48
C GLY A 55 0.74 0.45 -17.47
N HIS A 56 1.38 0.68 -16.32
CA HIS A 56 2.82 0.47 -16.15
C HIS A 56 3.11 -0.90 -15.52
N PRO A 57 4.24 -1.53 -15.90
CA PRO A 57 4.70 -2.73 -15.23
C PRO A 57 5.17 -2.38 -13.82
N LEU A 58 5.02 -3.31 -12.86
CA LEU A 58 5.42 -3.10 -11.48
C LEU A 58 6.91 -2.69 -11.36
N ALA A 59 7.78 -3.22 -12.21
CA ALA A 59 9.20 -2.85 -12.27
C ALA A 59 9.42 -1.38 -12.64
N ALA A 60 8.56 -0.77 -13.46
CA ALA A 60 8.70 0.64 -13.84
C ALA A 60 8.45 1.59 -12.66
N LEU A 61 7.78 1.13 -11.60
CA LEU A 61 7.55 1.92 -10.39
C LEU A 61 8.79 1.98 -9.49
N HIS A 62 9.78 1.12 -9.71
CA HIS A 62 11.05 1.08 -8.97
C HIS A 62 10.86 1.11 -7.44
N LEU A 63 9.83 0.43 -6.92
CA LEU A 63 9.48 0.44 -5.49
C LEU A 63 10.62 -0.09 -4.61
N GLU A 64 11.43 -1.01 -5.15
CA GLU A 64 12.65 -1.51 -4.51
C GLU A 64 13.68 -0.41 -4.23
N GLN A 65 13.78 0.62 -5.07
CA GLN A 65 14.70 1.76 -4.85
C GLN A 65 14.25 2.64 -3.67
N LEU A 66 12.95 2.60 -3.35
CA LEU A 66 12.39 3.25 -2.17
C LEU A 66 12.55 2.39 -0.91
N GLY A 67 13.10 1.18 -1.04
CA GLY A 67 13.18 0.18 0.02
C GLY A 67 11.83 -0.38 0.43
N VAL A 68 10.84 -0.32 -0.46
CA VAL A 68 9.50 -0.91 -0.27
C VAL A 68 9.41 -2.25 -0.97
N GLU A 69 8.94 -3.26 -0.24
CA GLU A 69 8.70 -4.60 -0.78
C GLU A 69 7.22 -4.77 -1.11
N VAL A 70 6.91 -5.27 -2.31
CA VAL A 70 5.55 -5.65 -2.68
C VAL A 70 5.30 -7.09 -2.21
N LYS A 71 4.39 -7.29 -1.27
CA LYS A 71 4.07 -8.61 -0.70
C LYS A 71 2.99 -9.36 -1.46
N SER A 72 1.98 -8.65 -1.94
CA SER A 72 0.89 -9.27 -2.69
C SER A 72 0.16 -8.26 -3.54
N VAL A 73 -0.35 -8.69 -4.69
CA VAL A 73 -1.28 -7.89 -5.49
C VAL A 73 -2.64 -8.57 -5.47
N ARG A 74 -3.70 -7.84 -5.18
CA ARG A 74 -5.08 -8.34 -5.16
C ARG A 74 -5.88 -7.71 -6.29
N ARG A 75 -6.35 -8.54 -7.21
CA ARG A 75 -7.22 -8.17 -8.33
C ARG A 75 -8.55 -8.90 -8.23
N ASN A 76 -9.68 -8.20 -8.26
CA ASN A 76 -11.03 -8.82 -8.22
C ASN A 76 -11.21 -9.87 -7.10
N SER A 77 -10.68 -9.60 -5.91
CA SER A 77 -10.66 -10.52 -4.74
C SER A 77 -9.75 -11.74 -4.84
N ILE A 78 -9.02 -11.91 -5.93
CA ILE A 78 -7.96 -12.91 -6.06
C ILE A 78 -6.67 -12.28 -5.57
N ARG A 79 -6.08 -12.84 -4.50
CA ARG A 79 -4.74 -12.49 -4.04
C ARG A 79 -3.73 -13.26 -4.89
N ARG A 80 -2.81 -12.54 -5.53
CA ARG A 80 -1.63 -13.10 -6.18
C ARG A 80 -0.39 -12.80 -5.34
N LEU A 81 0.45 -13.83 -5.23
CA LEU A 81 1.78 -13.77 -4.64
C LEU A 81 2.83 -13.89 -5.75
N ASP A 82 2.49 -14.57 -6.84
CA ASP A 82 3.27 -14.65 -8.07
C ASP A 82 2.92 -13.46 -8.98
N PHE A 83 3.72 -12.40 -8.86
CA PHE A 83 3.75 -11.27 -9.79
C PHE A 83 5.22 -10.96 -10.08
N ASP A 84 5.58 -10.99 -11.35
CA ASP A 84 6.91 -10.60 -11.80
C ASP A 84 6.99 -9.08 -12.02
N GLY A 85 8.20 -8.57 -12.24
CA GLY A 85 8.41 -7.16 -12.58
C GLY A 85 7.63 -6.70 -13.82
N ASP A 86 7.26 -7.63 -14.72
CA ASP A 86 6.44 -7.37 -15.91
C ASP A 86 4.94 -7.28 -15.62
N PHE A 87 4.51 -7.56 -14.38
CA PHE A 87 3.11 -7.53 -13.99
C PHE A 87 2.52 -6.13 -14.23
N SER A 88 1.62 -6.04 -15.20
CA SER A 88 0.94 -4.79 -15.55
C SER A 88 -0.14 -4.47 -14.53
N ILE A 89 0.00 -3.30 -13.88
CA ILE A 89 -0.96 -2.82 -12.90
C ILE A 89 -2.21 -2.31 -13.62
N GLU A 90 -3.37 -2.78 -13.17
CA GLU A 90 -4.67 -2.38 -13.72
C GLU A 90 -5.45 -1.55 -12.70
N ALA A 91 -6.43 -0.80 -13.20
CA ALA A 91 -7.35 -0.07 -12.33
C ALA A 91 -8.09 -1.05 -11.41
N ASN A 92 -8.21 -0.68 -10.12
CA ASN A 92 -8.76 -1.48 -9.02
C ASN A 92 -7.85 -2.60 -8.50
N ASP A 93 -6.62 -2.71 -8.97
CA ASP A 93 -5.63 -3.54 -8.28
C ASP A 93 -5.32 -2.96 -6.90
N VAL A 94 -5.15 -3.84 -5.92
CA VAL A 94 -4.74 -3.49 -4.57
C VAL A 94 -3.36 -4.07 -4.31
N LEU A 95 -2.35 -3.22 -4.22
CA LEU A 95 -0.98 -3.60 -3.90
C LEU A 95 -0.80 -3.58 -2.38
N VAL A 96 -0.26 -4.65 -1.83
CA VAL A 96 0.16 -4.74 -0.43
C VAL A 96 1.66 -4.55 -0.37
N LEU A 97 2.08 -3.47 0.28
CA LEU A 97 3.45 -3.02 0.40
C LEU A 97 3.93 -3.21 1.84
N LEU A 98 5.20 -3.55 2.02
CA LEU A 98 5.89 -3.64 3.31
C LEU A 98 7.06 -2.65 3.30
N GLY A 99 7.13 -1.78 4.29
CA GLY A 99 8.22 -0.83 4.46
C GLY A 99 8.01 0.05 5.69
N THR A 100 8.93 0.96 5.95
CA THR A 100 8.73 1.99 6.99
C THR A 100 7.66 3.00 6.54
N PRO A 101 7.03 3.74 7.47
CA PRO A 101 6.02 4.74 7.12
C PRO A 101 6.48 5.76 6.07
N GLU A 102 7.74 6.21 6.13
CA GLU A 102 8.30 7.15 5.14
C GLU A 102 8.43 6.52 3.74
N GLN A 103 8.96 5.29 3.67
CA GLN A 103 9.11 4.58 2.40
C GLN A 103 7.74 4.31 1.75
N LEU A 104 6.76 3.94 2.57
CA LEU A 104 5.39 3.68 2.13
C LEU A 104 4.71 4.95 1.61
N ALA A 105 4.94 6.10 2.24
CA ALA A 105 4.43 7.39 1.75
C ALA A 105 5.03 7.76 0.38
N LEU A 106 6.34 7.54 0.19
CA LEU A 106 6.99 7.75 -1.11
C LEU A 106 6.46 6.80 -2.18
N ALA A 107 6.24 5.52 -1.83
CA ALA A 107 5.67 4.55 -2.74
C ALA A 107 4.21 4.89 -3.12
N GLU A 108 3.42 5.40 -2.18
CA GLU A 108 2.06 5.87 -2.45
C GLU A 108 2.05 7.02 -3.46
N ALA A 109 2.87 8.06 -3.21
CA ALA A 109 3.02 9.17 -4.14
C ALA A 109 3.47 8.67 -5.53
N ARG A 110 4.41 7.73 -5.59
CA ARG A 110 4.87 7.15 -6.86
C ARG A 110 3.77 6.39 -7.62
N ILE A 111 2.93 5.66 -6.90
CA ILE A 111 1.86 4.85 -7.49
C ILE A 111 0.72 5.74 -7.99
N LEU A 112 0.39 6.80 -7.24
CA LEU A 112 -0.75 7.66 -7.53
C LEU A 112 -0.39 8.83 -8.46
N GLU A 113 0.74 9.49 -8.21
CA GLU A 113 1.14 10.76 -8.84
C GLU A 113 2.27 10.59 -9.87
N GLY A 114 3.22 9.67 -9.64
CA GLY A 114 4.33 9.34 -10.54
C GLY A 114 5.69 9.91 -10.13
#